data_AF-A0A6N3KB59-F1
#
_entry.id   AF-A0A6N3KB59-F1
#
_cell.length_a   1.000
_cell.length_b   1.000
_cell.length_c   1.000
_cell.angle_alpha   90.00
_cell.angle_beta   90.00
_cell.angle_gamma   90.00
#
_symmetry.space_group_name_H-M   'P 1'
#
loop_
_entity.id
_entity.type
_entity.pdbx_description
1 polymer ?
#
loop_
_entity_poly.entity_id
_entity_poly.type
_entity_poly.pdbx_seq_one_letter_code
_entity_poly.pdbx_strand_id
1 'polypeptide(L)'
;MPDRTFLFDIPEQASPQERATAELAGLIDTLRGAVEQLAEAHVALSDRVDALDSPTGFVPARHCWRDLHRDDARELWAWLIAWTRWLSDRYGLAQDLGACWPAHPALVEELTALAVSWHHAYSAKADPDAPLRWHEALHRARTRWQQWDTTRCRHGQHTPRSPDAVWSQPWPDTADQAVSEDIRARPTPAAATQEVGGSK
;
A
#
# COMPACT_ATOMS: atom_id res chain seq x y z
N MET A 1 -34.99 -71.46 11.14
CA MET A 1 -33.86 -70.59 11.55
C MET A 1 -34.45 -69.46 12.37
N PRO A 2 -34.11 -69.32 13.66
CA PRO A 2 -34.77 -68.33 14.51
C PRO A 2 -34.23 -66.93 14.21
N ASP A 3 -35.17 -66.01 14.15
CA ASP A 3 -35.02 -64.56 14.02
C ASP A 3 -34.24 -64.01 15.22
N ARG A 4 -33.12 -63.33 14.95
CA ARG A 4 -32.24 -62.76 15.98
C ARG A 4 -32.36 -61.25 15.92
N THR A 5 -33.36 -60.74 16.64
CA THR A 5 -33.49 -59.31 16.94
C THR A 5 -32.31 -58.89 17.82
N PHE A 6 -31.36 -58.15 17.24
CA PHE A 6 -30.32 -57.47 18.01
C PHE A 6 -30.96 -56.25 18.70
N LEU A 7 -31.29 -56.42 19.98
CA LEU A 7 -31.62 -55.32 20.88
C LEU A 7 -30.31 -54.63 21.26
N PHE A 8 -30.03 -53.47 20.65
CA PHE A 8 -28.91 -52.63 21.03
C PHE A 8 -29.29 -51.91 22.33
N ASP A 9 -28.95 -52.52 23.46
CA ASP A 9 -29.18 -51.94 24.78
C ASP A 9 -28.10 -50.87 25.01
N ILE A 10 -28.52 -49.59 24.96
CA ILE A 10 -27.66 -48.47 25.34
C ILE A 10 -27.40 -48.62 26.85
N PRO A 11 -26.14 -48.72 27.33
CA PRO A 11 -25.89 -48.85 28.76
C PRO A 11 -26.48 -47.63 29.49
N GLU A 12 -27.46 -47.89 30.35
CA GLU A 12 -28.21 -46.87 31.09
C GLU A 12 -27.32 -46.07 32.08
N GLN A 13 -26.04 -46.45 32.22
CA GLN A 13 -25.04 -45.74 33.04
C GLN A 13 -23.67 -45.69 32.33
N ALA A 14 -23.41 -44.61 31.58
CA ALA A 14 -22.07 -44.31 31.07
C ALA A 14 -21.04 -44.34 32.21
N SER A 15 -19.88 -44.95 31.98
CA SER A 15 -18.77 -44.95 32.94
C SER A 15 -18.26 -43.52 33.20
N PRO A 16 -17.63 -43.24 34.37
CA PRO A 16 -17.07 -41.92 34.65
C PRO A 16 -16.09 -41.42 33.57
N GLN A 17 -15.37 -42.34 32.92
CA GLN A 17 -14.42 -42.03 31.86
C GLN A 17 -15.14 -41.62 30.56
N GLU A 18 -16.22 -42.29 30.17
CA GLU A 18 -17.03 -41.91 29.00
C GLU A 18 -17.67 -40.52 29.19
N ARG A 19 -18.13 -40.22 30.41
CA ARG A 19 -18.65 -38.88 30.76
C ARG A 19 -17.57 -37.80 30.65
N ALA A 20 -16.37 -38.06 31.17
CA ALA A 20 -15.24 -37.14 31.06
C ALA A 20 -14.80 -36.92 29.60
N THR A 21 -14.85 -37.96 28.77
CA THR A 21 -14.52 -37.85 27.34
C THR A 21 -15.55 -37.01 26.59
N ALA A 22 -16.84 -37.20 26.89
CA ALA A 22 -17.93 -36.40 26.31
C ALA A 22 -17.86 -34.93 26.75
N GLU A 23 -17.50 -34.68 28.02
CA GLU A 23 -17.29 -33.33 28.54
C GLU A 23 -16.12 -32.63 27.84
N LEU A 24 -14.99 -33.31 27.68
CA LEU A 24 -13.85 -32.78 26.92
C LEU A 24 -14.19 -32.49 25.45
N ALA A 25 -14.96 -33.37 24.80
CA ALA A 25 -15.42 -33.13 23.43
C ALA A 25 -16.30 -31.87 23.34
N GLY A 26 -17.24 -31.70 24.28
CA GLY A 26 -18.06 -30.49 24.37
C GLY A 26 -17.24 -29.21 24.63
N LEU A 27 -16.21 -29.30 25.47
CA LEU A 27 -15.28 -28.18 25.70
C LEU A 27 -14.46 -27.84 24.45
N ILE A 28 -14.01 -28.84 23.69
CA ILE A 28 -13.28 -28.64 22.43
C ILE A 28 -14.18 -27.98 21.38
N ASP A 29 -15.44 -28.40 21.26
CA ASP A 29 -16.39 -27.78 20.33
C ASP A 29 -16.73 -26.34 20.74
N THR A 30 -16.84 -26.09 22.05
CA THR A 30 -17.02 -24.73 22.58
C THR A 30 -15.81 -23.85 22.27
N LEU A 31 -14.59 -24.36 22.47
CA LEU A 31 -13.36 -23.64 22.17
C LEU A 31 -13.25 -23.35 20.67
N ARG A 32 -13.57 -24.33 19.82
CA ARG A 32 -13.59 -24.16 18.37
C ARG A 32 -14.54 -23.04 17.95
N GLY A 33 -15.78 -23.06 18.45
CA GLY A 33 -16.75 -22.01 18.16
C GLY A 33 -16.30 -20.63 18.66
N ALA A 34 -15.66 -20.55 19.82
CA ALA A 34 -15.12 -19.29 20.34
C ALA A 34 -13.96 -18.74 19.49
N VAL A 35 -13.08 -19.61 18.98
CA VAL A 35 -11.99 -19.21 18.08
C VAL A 35 -12.52 -18.74 16.73
N GLU A 36 -13.54 -19.40 16.19
CA GLU A 36 -14.22 -18.97 14.95
C GLU A 36 -14.86 -17.59 15.11
N GLN A 37 -15.57 -17.35 16.23
CA GLN A 37 -16.14 -16.04 16.55
C GLN A 37 -15.08 -14.96 16.71
N LEU A 38 -13.95 -15.27 17.34
CA LEU A 38 -12.84 -14.32 17.48
C LEU A 38 -12.22 -13.98 16.13
N ALA A 39 -12.05 -14.97 15.24
CA ALA A 39 -11.53 -14.76 13.90
C ALA A 39 -12.46 -13.84 13.08
N GLU A 40 -13.78 -14.06 13.15
CA GLU A 40 -14.76 -13.21 12.48
C GLU A 40 -14.77 -11.78 13.05
N ALA A 41 -14.73 -11.66 14.39
CA ALA A 41 -14.63 -10.36 15.06
C ALA A 41 -13.34 -9.61 14.69
N HIS A 42 -12.22 -10.32 14.52
CA HIS A 42 -10.95 -9.74 14.08
C HIS A 42 -11.04 -9.18 12.66
N VAL A 43 -11.61 -9.95 11.71
CA VAL A 43 -11.82 -9.48 10.33
C VAL A 43 -12.71 -8.25 10.32
N ALA A 44 -13.85 -8.28 11.02
CA ALA A 44 -14.77 -7.15 11.09
C ALA A 44 -14.14 -5.90 11.72
N LEU A 45 -13.28 -6.07 12.73
CA LEU A 45 -12.53 -4.97 13.32
C LEU A 45 -11.48 -4.41 12.34
N SER A 46 -10.76 -5.29 11.64
CA SER A 46 -9.79 -4.89 10.61
C SER A 46 -10.45 -4.06 9.52
N ASP A 47 -11.59 -4.51 8.99
CA ASP A 47 -12.34 -3.78 7.96
C ASP A 47 -12.81 -2.40 8.46
N ARG A 48 -13.21 -2.30 9.73
CA ARG A 48 -13.58 -1.03 10.35
C ARG A 48 -12.41 -0.09 10.54
N VAL A 49 -11.23 -0.61 10.90
CA VAL A 49 -9.99 0.17 11.00
C VAL A 49 -9.62 0.70 9.61
N ASP A 50 -9.65 -0.15 8.58
CA ASP A 50 -9.39 0.25 7.19
C ASP A 50 -10.38 1.32 6.70
N ALA A 51 -11.65 1.25 7.13
CA ALA A 51 -12.66 2.26 6.82
C ALA A 51 -12.46 3.59 7.57
N LEU A 52 -11.96 3.55 8.81
CA LEU A 52 -11.59 4.75 9.57
C LEU A 52 -10.33 5.42 9.02
N ASP A 53 -9.40 4.63 8.48
CA ASP A 53 -8.18 5.11 7.83
C ASP A 53 -8.43 5.60 6.39
N SER A 54 -9.67 5.52 5.87
CA SER A 54 -10.05 6.19 4.63
C SER A 54 -10.05 7.71 4.85
N PRO A 55 -9.05 8.45 4.36
CA PRO A 55 -8.90 9.84 4.75
C PRO A 55 -9.99 10.68 4.08
N THR A 56 -10.78 11.41 4.88
CA THR A 56 -11.58 12.53 4.38
C THR A 56 -10.67 13.73 4.13
N GLY A 57 -9.93 13.66 3.01
CA GLY A 57 -8.97 14.69 2.60
C GLY A 57 -7.71 14.10 1.97
N PHE A 58 -6.79 14.96 1.54
CA PHE A 58 -5.48 14.53 1.07
C PHE A 58 -4.57 14.25 2.27
N VAL A 59 -4.22 12.98 2.50
CA VAL A 59 -3.16 12.59 3.44
C VAL A 59 -1.98 12.08 2.61
N PRO A 60 -0.81 12.74 2.69
CA PRO A 60 0.39 12.25 2.01
C PRO A 60 0.69 10.81 2.45
N ALA A 61 1.04 9.96 1.49
CA ALA A 61 1.45 8.61 1.83
C ALA A 61 2.73 8.64 2.68
N ARG A 62 2.93 7.66 3.56
CA ARG A 62 4.13 7.52 4.43
C ARG A 62 5.48 7.44 3.69
N HIS A 63 5.46 7.42 2.37
CA HIS A 63 6.63 7.39 1.50
C HIS A 63 6.77 8.66 0.66
N CYS A 64 5.99 9.71 0.96
CA CYS A 64 6.08 11.02 0.32
C CYS A 64 7.21 11.84 0.96
N TRP A 65 8.41 11.79 0.37
CA TRP A 65 9.62 12.41 0.91
C TRP A 65 9.47 13.88 1.30
N ARG A 66 8.67 14.65 0.56
CA ARG A 66 8.41 16.08 0.83
C ARG A 66 7.79 16.32 2.19
N ASP A 67 6.96 15.40 2.66
CA ASP A 67 6.08 15.59 3.82
C ASP A 67 6.56 14.77 5.04
N LEU A 68 7.76 14.15 4.98
CA LEU A 68 8.31 13.33 6.06
C LEU A 68 8.99 14.14 7.17
N HIS A 69 8.79 13.69 8.41
CA HIS A 69 9.60 14.10 9.54
C HIS A 69 10.89 13.27 9.64
N ARG A 70 11.81 13.70 10.52
CA ARG A 70 13.16 13.13 10.63
C ARG A 70 13.17 11.62 10.87
N ASP A 71 12.30 11.14 11.74
CA ASP A 71 12.27 9.73 12.12
C ASP A 71 11.65 8.87 11.01
N ASP A 72 10.54 9.31 10.43
CA ASP A 72 9.92 8.63 9.28
C ASP A 72 10.87 8.57 8.07
N ALA A 73 11.59 9.66 7.80
CA ALA A 73 12.59 9.71 6.75
C ALA A 73 13.75 8.72 7.00
N ARG A 74 14.17 8.55 8.26
CA ARG A 74 15.21 7.57 8.63
C ARG A 74 14.76 6.14 8.34
N GLU A 75 13.53 5.81 8.73
CA GLU A 75 12.95 4.48 8.48
C GLU A 75 12.80 4.22 6.99
N LEU A 76 12.28 5.19 6.24
CA LEU A 76 12.12 5.08 4.79
C LEU A 76 13.48 4.93 4.09
N TRP A 77 14.51 5.66 4.51
CA TRP A 77 15.86 5.50 3.99
C TRP A 77 16.41 4.10 4.22
N ALA A 78 16.28 3.56 5.43
CA ALA A 78 16.77 2.22 5.76
C ALA A 78 16.08 1.15 4.90
N TRP A 79 14.75 1.25 4.77
CA TRP A 79 13.97 0.37 3.92
C TRP A 79 14.35 0.48 2.44
N LEU A 80 14.45 1.71 1.91
CA LEU A 80 14.77 1.95 0.51
C LEU A 80 16.19 1.48 0.17
N ILE A 81 17.18 1.67 1.06
CA ILE A 81 18.54 1.17 0.84
C ILE A 81 18.56 -0.36 0.75
N ALA A 82 17.87 -1.04 1.66
CA ALA A 82 17.78 -2.50 1.65
C ALA A 82 17.10 -3.01 0.37
N TRP A 83 15.99 -2.39 -0.03
CA TRP A 83 15.26 -2.75 -1.24
C TRP A 83 16.08 -2.47 -2.52
N THR A 84 16.72 -1.31 -2.62
CA THR A 84 17.57 -0.95 -3.77
C THR A 84 18.77 -1.89 -3.89
N ARG A 85 19.36 -2.34 -2.77
CA ARG A 85 20.40 -3.37 -2.77
C ARG A 85 19.88 -4.68 -3.37
N TRP A 86 18.74 -5.17 -2.88
CA TRP A 86 18.12 -6.38 -3.42
C TRP A 86 17.80 -6.24 -4.92
N LEU A 87 17.25 -5.11 -5.33
CA LEU A 87 16.91 -4.84 -6.73
C LEU A 87 18.18 -4.87 -7.60
N SER A 88 19.22 -4.19 -7.14
CA SER A 88 20.52 -4.13 -7.83
C SER A 88 21.15 -5.50 -7.99
N ASP A 89 21.16 -6.30 -6.91
CA ASP A 89 21.73 -7.65 -6.91
C ASP A 89 20.91 -8.60 -7.81
N ARG A 90 19.57 -8.46 -7.82
CA ARG A 90 18.69 -9.35 -8.59
C ARG A 90 18.65 -9.03 -10.08
N TYR A 91 18.68 -7.75 -10.45
CA TYR A 91 18.52 -7.31 -11.85
C TYR A 91 19.81 -6.77 -12.47
N GLY A 92 20.94 -6.80 -11.75
CA GLY A 92 22.24 -6.34 -12.25
C GLY A 92 22.30 -4.83 -12.48
N LEU A 93 21.69 -4.02 -11.61
CA LEU A 93 21.50 -2.59 -11.83
C LEU A 93 22.58 -1.69 -11.20
N ALA A 94 23.66 -2.26 -10.67
CA ALA A 94 24.69 -1.49 -9.98
C ALA A 94 25.28 -0.36 -10.85
N GLN A 95 25.51 -0.63 -12.13
CA GLN A 95 26.00 0.37 -13.10
C GLN A 95 24.91 1.35 -13.56
N ASP A 96 23.64 0.95 -13.48
CA ASP A 96 22.52 1.81 -13.86
C ASP A 96 22.24 2.86 -12.77
N LEU A 97 22.37 2.49 -11.49
CA LEU A 97 22.07 3.37 -10.36
C LEU A 97 23.29 4.18 -9.88
N GLY A 98 24.49 3.57 -9.88
CA GLY A 98 25.69 4.16 -9.28
C GLY A 98 25.63 4.22 -7.74
N ALA A 99 26.79 4.34 -7.09
CA ALA A 99 26.87 4.40 -5.63
C ALA A 99 26.29 5.69 -5.04
N CYS A 100 26.23 6.77 -5.83
CA CYS A 100 25.72 8.07 -5.41
C CYS A 100 24.20 8.22 -5.59
N TRP A 101 23.46 7.17 -5.96
CA TRP A 101 22.00 7.23 -6.12
C TRP A 101 21.24 7.97 -5.00
N PRO A 102 21.63 7.90 -3.70
CA PRO A 102 20.91 8.63 -2.63
C PRO A 102 21.02 10.15 -2.76
N ALA A 103 22.03 10.66 -3.48
CA ALA A 103 22.24 12.08 -3.72
C ALA A 103 21.40 12.63 -4.89
N HIS A 104 20.56 11.80 -5.53
CA HIS A 104 19.73 12.17 -6.66
C HIS A 104 18.24 12.15 -6.27
N PRO A 105 17.65 13.28 -5.83
CA PRO A 105 16.28 13.31 -5.32
C PRO A 105 15.23 12.74 -6.28
N ALA A 106 15.31 13.05 -7.58
CA ALA A 106 14.38 12.49 -8.58
C ALA A 106 14.48 10.96 -8.71
N LEU A 107 15.70 10.41 -8.58
CA LEU A 107 15.92 8.96 -8.58
C LEU A 107 15.42 8.33 -7.29
N VAL A 108 15.58 9.00 -6.15
CA VAL A 108 15.05 8.55 -4.85
C VAL A 108 13.53 8.45 -4.90
N GLU A 109 12.84 9.46 -5.45
CA GLU A 109 11.38 9.43 -5.64
C GLU A 109 10.94 8.26 -6.54
N GLU A 110 11.61 8.07 -7.68
CA GLU A 110 11.26 7.02 -8.62
C GLU A 110 11.54 5.60 -8.09
N LEU A 111 12.67 5.41 -7.40
CA LEU A 111 12.99 4.14 -6.72
C LEU A 111 11.98 3.83 -5.61
N THR A 112 11.53 4.85 -4.87
CA THR A 112 10.49 4.69 -3.86
C THR A 112 9.18 4.22 -4.49
N ALA A 113 8.75 4.85 -5.59
CA ALA A 113 7.56 4.44 -6.32
C ALA A 113 7.67 3.02 -6.89
N LEU A 114 8.83 2.64 -7.44
CA LEU A 114 9.09 1.27 -7.90
C LEU A 114 9.06 0.25 -6.76
N ALA A 115 9.59 0.62 -5.58
CA ALA A 115 9.59 -0.25 -4.41
C ALA A 115 8.17 -0.48 -3.88
N VAL A 116 7.38 0.58 -3.73
CA VAL A 116 5.99 0.48 -3.26
C VAL A 116 5.16 -0.32 -4.26
N SER A 117 5.29 -0.05 -5.56
CA SER A 117 4.56 -0.78 -6.59
C SER A 117 4.96 -2.25 -6.69
N TRP A 118 6.23 -2.60 -6.42
CA TRP A 118 6.66 -4.00 -6.35
C TRP A 118 5.92 -4.75 -5.22
N HIS A 119 5.91 -4.18 -4.01
CA HIS A 119 5.23 -4.81 -2.87
C HIS A 119 3.73 -4.96 -3.13
N HIS A 120 3.11 -3.96 -3.77
CA HIS A 120 1.72 -4.06 -4.18
C HIS A 120 1.53 -5.18 -5.22
N ALA A 121 2.33 -5.22 -6.28
CA ALA A 121 2.21 -6.18 -7.38
C ALA A 121 2.35 -7.66 -6.93
N TYR A 122 3.09 -7.91 -5.85
CA TYR A 122 3.28 -9.24 -5.26
C TYR A 122 2.42 -9.48 -4.01
N SER A 123 1.42 -8.63 -3.75
CA SER A 123 0.46 -8.84 -2.66
C SER A 123 -0.68 -9.78 -3.08
N ALA A 124 -1.32 -10.44 -2.11
CA ALA A 124 -2.43 -11.37 -2.36
C ALA A 124 -3.68 -10.69 -2.98
N LYS A 125 -3.78 -9.37 -2.89
CA LYS A 125 -4.90 -8.57 -3.40
C LYS A 125 -4.62 -7.96 -4.78
N ALA A 126 -3.44 -8.20 -5.36
CA ALA A 126 -3.05 -7.62 -6.63
C ALA A 126 -3.69 -8.32 -7.83
N ASP A 127 -3.87 -7.58 -8.92
CA ASP A 127 -4.24 -8.17 -10.20
C ASP A 127 -3.19 -9.20 -10.66
N PRO A 128 -3.59 -10.30 -11.34
CA PRO A 128 -2.66 -11.31 -11.82
C PRO A 128 -1.58 -10.78 -12.77
N ASP A 129 -1.83 -9.66 -13.46
CA ASP A 129 -0.91 -9.03 -14.40
C ASP A 129 0.01 -7.98 -13.76
N ALA A 130 -0.20 -7.62 -12.49
CA ALA A 130 0.54 -6.56 -11.82
C ALA A 130 2.07 -6.80 -11.80
N PRO A 131 2.57 -8.04 -11.58
CA PRO A 131 4.00 -8.32 -11.70
C PRO A 131 4.57 -8.02 -13.09
N LEU A 132 3.82 -8.30 -14.16
CA LEU A 132 4.25 -8.02 -15.53
C LEU A 132 4.34 -6.51 -15.78
N ARG A 133 3.28 -5.77 -15.42
CA ARG A 133 3.24 -4.30 -15.52
C ARG A 133 4.37 -3.63 -14.74
N TRP A 134 4.74 -4.18 -13.59
CA TRP A 134 5.87 -3.69 -12.80
C TRP A 134 7.20 -3.85 -13.56
N HIS A 135 7.45 -4.99 -14.20
CA HIS A 135 8.69 -5.19 -14.98
C HIS A 135 8.77 -4.23 -16.19
N GLU A 136 7.65 -3.96 -16.85
CA GLU A 136 7.59 -2.95 -17.92
C GLU A 136 7.88 -1.54 -17.38
N ALA A 137 7.36 -1.20 -16.20
CA ALA A 137 7.64 0.06 -15.54
C ALA A 137 9.12 0.20 -15.18
N LEU A 138 9.74 -0.87 -14.64
CA LEU A 138 11.17 -0.94 -14.38
C LEU A 138 11.98 -0.72 -15.66
N HIS A 139 11.60 -1.35 -16.77
CA HIS A 139 12.28 -1.14 -18.06
C HIS A 139 12.23 0.32 -18.50
N ARG A 140 11.06 0.98 -18.40
CA ARG A 140 10.91 2.41 -18.72
C ARG A 140 11.72 3.31 -17.79
N ALA A 141 11.80 2.98 -16.50
CA ALA A 141 12.57 3.74 -15.51
C ALA A 141 14.07 3.70 -15.82
N ARG A 142 14.61 2.51 -16.15
CA ARG A 142 16.03 2.36 -16.53
C ARG A 142 16.44 3.27 -17.68
N THR A 143 15.59 3.41 -18.69
CA THR A 143 15.83 4.34 -19.82
C THR A 143 15.88 5.79 -19.36
N ARG A 144 15.02 6.21 -18.42
CA ARG A 144 15.04 7.58 -17.86
C ARG A 144 16.29 7.83 -17.01
N TRP A 145 16.72 6.87 -16.21
CA TRP A 145 17.92 7.02 -15.37
C TRP A 145 19.16 7.34 -16.20
N GLN A 146 19.29 6.74 -17.39
CA GLN A 146 20.37 7.03 -18.32
C GLN A 146 20.34 8.49 -18.83
N GLN A 147 19.15 9.07 -18.97
CA GLN A 147 19.00 10.46 -19.44
C GLN A 147 19.29 11.48 -18.33
N TRP A 148 19.17 11.08 -17.06
CA TRP A 148 19.46 11.95 -15.92
C TRP A 148 20.94 12.02 -15.53
N ASP A 149 21.81 11.26 -16.19
CA ASP A 149 23.27 11.31 -16.04
C ASP A 149 23.91 12.59 -16.61
N THR A 150 23.28 13.73 -16.34
CA THR A 150 23.81 15.08 -16.54
C THR A 150 24.97 15.40 -15.59
N THR A 151 25.20 14.55 -14.59
CA THR A 151 26.18 14.75 -13.49
C THR A 151 27.43 13.87 -13.61
N ARG A 152 27.52 13.01 -14.66
CA ARG A 152 28.63 12.06 -14.95
C ARG A 152 28.89 11.03 -13.84
N CYS A 153 27.86 10.74 -13.06
CA CYS A 153 27.93 9.88 -11.88
C CYS A 153 28.33 8.44 -12.20
N ARG A 154 28.02 7.98 -13.42
CA ARG A 154 28.26 6.61 -13.89
C ARG A 154 29.75 6.23 -13.96
N HIS A 155 30.66 7.20 -13.94
CA HIS A 155 32.12 6.98 -13.99
C HIS A 155 32.85 7.39 -12.71
N GLY A 156 32.15 7.49 -11.57
CA GLY A 156 32.75 7.84 -10.28
C GLY A 156 33.06 9.34 -10.12
N GLN A 157 32.56 10.19 -11.02
CA GLN A 157 32.62 11.64 -10.88
C GLN A 157 31.23 12.16 -10.56
N HIS A 158 30.98 12.54 -9.30
CA HIS A 158 29.71 13.13 -8.90
C HIS A 158 29.83 14.65 -8.91
N THR A 159 29.12 15.31 -9.83
CA THR A 159 28.92 16.75 -9.77
C THR A 159 27.58 17.02 -9.09
N PRO A 160 27.53 17.77 -7.98
CA PRO A 160 26.26 18.16 -7.38
C PRO A 160 25.40 18.86 -8.42
N ARG A 161 24.12 18.48 -8.50
CA ARG A 161 23.16 19.22 -9.32
C ARG A 161 23.11 20.65 -8.80
N SER A 162 23.35 21.64 -9.68
CA SER A 162 23.04 23.02 -9.35
C SER A 162 21.53 23.13 -9.14
N PRO A 163 21.04 23.60 -7.98
CA PRO A 163 19.61 23.72 -7.71
C PRO A 163 18.92 24.73 -8.65
N ASP A 164 19.69 25.56 -9.34
CA ASP A 164 19.18 26.65 -10.15
C ASP A 164 18.76 26.16 -11.55
N ALA A 165 17.68 25.38 -11.60
CA ALA A 165 16.82 25.42 -12.78
C ALA A 165 16.13 26.78 -12.78
N VAL A 166 16.84 27.80 -13.28
CA VAL A 166 16.27 29.13 -13.46
C VAL A 166 15.26 29.02 -14.60
N TRP A 167 13.98 29.10 -14.26
CA TRP A 167 12.95 29.29 -15.26
C TRP A 167 13.31 30.54 -16.06
N SER A 168 13.33 30.43 -17.39
CA SER A 168 13.61 31.57 -18.28
C SER A 168 12.53 32.66 -18.22
N GLN A 169 11.40 32.36 -17.57
CA GLN A 169 10.27 33.25 -17.31
C GLN A 169 9.97 33.27 -15.80
N PRO A 170 9.39 34.34 -15.25
CA PRO A 170 9.04 34.43 -13.84
C PRO A 170 7.94 33.42 -13.47
N TRP A 171 8.36 32.29 -12.91
CA TRP A 171 7.54 31.32 -12.19
C TRP A 171 7.85 31.48 -10.70
N PRO A 172 6.87 31.59 -9.76
CA PRO A 172 5.46 31.16 -9.83
C PRO A 172 4.41 32.25 -10.07
N ASP A 173 4.77 33.54 -10.04
CA ASP A 173 3.80 34.65 -9.98
C ASP A 173 2.84 34.70 -11.19
N THR A 174 3.32 34.33 -12.39
CA THR A 174 2.50 34.27 -13.60
C THR A 174 1.47 33.15 -13.59
N ALA A 175 1.76 32.05 -12.88
CA ALA A 175 0.88 30.89 -12.77
C ALA A 175 -0.31 31.19 -11.85
N ASP A 176 -0.03 31.74 -10.67
CA ASP A 176 -1.07 32.09 -9.69
C ASP A 176 -2.02 33.15 -10.25
N GLN A 177 -1.49 34.11 -11.00
CA GLN A 177 -2.32 35.11 -11.69
C GLN A 177 -3.22 34.46 -12.76
N ALA A 178 -2.66 33.61 -13.62
CA ALA A 178 -3.43 32.92 -14.66
C ALA A 178 -4.54 32.03 -14.06
N VAL A 179 -4.24 31.30 -12.99
CA VAL A 179 -5.24 30.48 -12.26
C VAL A 179 -6.32 31.38 -11.64
N SER A 180 -5.93 32.48 -11.02
CA SER A 180 -6.88 33.44 -10.43
C SER A 180 -7.78 34.10 -11.47
N GLU A 181 -7.29 34.34 -12.69
CA GLU A 181 -8.06 34.84 -13.81
C GLU A 181 -9.05 33.79 -14.33
N ASP A 182 -8.60 32.54 -14.53
CA ASP A 182 -9.46 31.43 -14.93
C ASP A 182 -10.60 31.21 -13.92
N ILE A 183 -10.28 31.14 -12.62
CA ILE A 183 -11.29 30.96 -11.56
C ILE A 183 -12.33 32.10 -11.59
N ARG A 184 -11.89 33.35 -11.75
CA ARG A 184 -12.80 34.51 -11.85
C ARG A 184 -13.71 34.47 -13.09
N ALA A 185 -13.22 33.91 -14.20
CA ALA A 185 -13.98 33.81 -15.43
C ALA A 185 -15.01 32.67 -15.44
N ARG A 186 -14.91 31.70 -14.52
CA ARG A 186 -15.86 30.59 -14.43
C ARG A 186 -17.21 31.06 -13.87
N PRO A 187 -18.34 30.63 -14.45
CA PRO A 187 -19.65 30.94 -13.90
C PRO A 187 -19.82 30.33 -12.51
N THR A 188 -20.39 31.09 -11.58
CA THR A 188 -20.73 30.58 -10.24
C THR A 188 -21.82 29.52 -10.39
N PRO A 189 -21.74 28.36 -9.70
CA PRO A 189 -22.81 27.38 -9.74
C PRO A 189 -24.15 28.04 -9.38
N ALA A 190 -25.15 27.87 -10.24
CA ALA A 190 -26.50 28.33 -9.93
C ALA A 190 -26.95 27.64 -8.63
N ALA A 191 -27.29 28.43 -7.60
CA ALA A 191 -27.88 27.91 -6.39
C ALA A 191 -29.09 27.06 -6.80
N ALA A 192 -29.09 25.78 -6.40
CA ALA A 192 -30.21 24.89 -6.66
C ALA A 192 -31.47 25.51 -6.02
N THR A 193 -32.36 26.04 -6.86
CA THR A 193 -33.67 26.52 -6.45
C THR A 193 -34.43 25.32 -5.90
N GLN A 194 -34.43 25.16 -4.56
CA GLN A 194 -35.39 24.31 -3.88
C GLN A 194 -36.76 25.00 -3.98
N GLU A 195 -37.49 24.72 -5.06
CA GLU A 195 -38.95 24.91 -5.07
C GLU A 195 -39.56 23.86 -4.15
N VAL A 196 -39.65 24.18 -2.85
CA VAL A 196 -40.59 23.51 -1.95
C VAL A 196 -41.97 24.05 -2.28
N GLY A 197 -42.60 23.44 -3.28
CA GLY A 197 -44.00 23.66 -3.63
C GLY A 197 -44.90 23.12 -2.52
N GLY A 198 -45.31 24.00 -1.60
CA GLY A 198 -46.43 23.76 -0.69
C GLY A 198 -47.77 24.09 -1.36
N SER A 199 -48.70 23.15 -1.33
CA SER A 199 -50.17 23.31 -1.42
C SER A 199 -50.81 21.92 -1.52
N LYS A 200 -51.97 21.59 -0.97
CA LYS A 200 -52.86 22.13 0.06
C LYS A 200 -53.86 21.00 0.32
#